data_AF-A0A2A7BE63-F1
#
_entry.id   AF-A0A2A7BE63-F1
#
_cell.length_a   1.000
_cell.length_b   1.000
_cell.length_c   1.000
_cell.angle_alpha   90.00
_cell.angle_beta   90.00
_cell.angle_gamma   90.00
#
_symmetry.space_group_name_H-M   'P 1'
#
loop_
_entity.id
_entity.type
_entity.pdbx_description
1 polymer ?
#
loop_
_entity_poly.entity_id
_entity_poly.type
_entity_poly.pdbx_seq_one_letter_code
_entity_poly.pdbx_strand_id
1 'polypeptide(L)'
;MEDFRIIYRILKYLQQSMDFEEFDCAGFTAERFGTNPNRFQALLIQLQKAGFIEGLNIVRYIRQPERIEPPMEPHITLQGLEYLQENSLMKKAAAFAKGVKEIVPGI
;
A
#
# COMPACT_ATOMS: atom_id res chain seq x y z
N MET A 1 -8.89 0.63 9.17
CA MET A 1 -9.72 0.73 7.94
C MET A 1 -9.19 1.77 6.96
N GLU A 2 -8.70 2.92 7.43
CA GLU A 2 -8.18 3.98 6.57
C GLU A 2 -6.93 3.58 5.78
N ASP A 3 -5.91 3.03 6.44
CA ASP A 3 -4.66 2.57 5.78
C ASP A 3 -4.93 1.55 4.68
N PHE A 4 -5.87 0.66 4.94
CA PHE A 4 -6.36 -0.36 4.02
C PHE A 4 -7.03 0.25 2.77
N ARG A 5 -7.80 1.34 2.92
CA ARG A 5 -8.33 2.09 1.76
C ARG A 5 -7.23 2.80 0.99
N ILE A 6 -6.23 3.33 1.68
CA ILE A 6 -5.07 3.98 1.06
C ILE A 6 -4.27 2.96 0.23
N ILE A 7 -3.96 1.79 0.81
CA ILE A 7 -3.30 0.67 0.13
C ILE A 7 -4.05 0.27 -1.13
N TYR A 8 -5.37 0.10 -1.06
CA TYR A 8 -6.19 -0.22 -2.24
C TYR A 8 -6.02 0.81 -3.35
N ARG A 9 -6.11 2.09 -3.00
CA ARG A 9 -5.98 3.19 -3.98
C ARG A 9 -4.59 3.22 -4.60
N ILE A 10 -3.54 3.00 -3.81
CA ILE A 10 -2.15 2.89 -4.29
C ILE A 10 -2.04 1.74 -5.29
N LEU A 11 -2.41 0.52 -4.89
CA LEU A 11 -2.33 -0.65 -5.77
C LEU A 11 -3.18 -0.47 -7.02
N LYS A 12 -4.37 0.13 -6.90
CA LYS A 12 -5.24 0.40 -8.05
C LYS A 12 -4.62 1.41 -9.01
N TYR A 13 -3.95 2.43 -8.49
CA TYR A 13 -3.21 3.39 -9.31
C TYR A 13 -2.05 2.72 -10.05
N LEU A 14 -1.25 1.89 -9.36
CA LEU A 14 -0.15 1.14 -9.99
C LEU A 14 -0.63 0.11 -11.02
N GLN A 15 -1.81 -0.48 -10.81
CA GLN A 15 -2.44 -1.32 -11.83
C GLN A 15 -2.82 -0.50 -13.07
N GLN A 16 -3.39 0.70 -12.89
CA GLN A 16 -3.77 1.57 -14.01
C GLN A 16 -2.57 2.13 -14.75
N SER A 17 -1.44 2.36 -14.06
CA SER A 17 -0.21 2.82 -14.72
C SER A 17 0.37 1.79 -15.69
N MET A 18 -0.02 0.51 -15.60
CA MET A 18 0.39 -0.53 -16.57
C MET A 18 -0.13 -0.26 -17.98
N ASP A 19 -1.16 0.57 -18.14
CA ASP A 19 -1.73 0.92 -19.44
C ASP A 19 -0.94 2.06 -20.14
N PHE A 20 0.11 2.60 -19.49
CA PHE A 20 0.90 3.74 -19.96
C PHE A 20 2.38 3.38 -20.08
N GLU A 21 3.07 3.99 -21.05
CA GLU A 21 4.52 3.79 -21.24
C GLU A 21 5.36 4.45 -20.13
N GLU A 22 4.88 5.57 -19.58
CA GLU A 22 5.57 6.34 -18.55
C GLU A 22 4.80 6.35 -17.23
N PHE A 23 5.52 6.24 -16.12
CA PHE A 23 4.95 6.36 -14.78
C PHE A 23 4.75 7.83 -14.40
N ASP A 24 3.50 8.22 -14.12
CA ASP A 24 3.15 9.55 -13.62
C ASP A 24 3.57 9.75 -12.16
N CYS A 25 4.88 9.99 -11.94
CA CYS A 25 5.42 10.23 -10.61
C CYS A 25 4.87 11.51 -9.96
N ALA A 26 4.47 12.51 -10.76
CA ALA A 26 3.88 13.77 -10.27
C ALA A 26 2.49 13.55 -9.65
N GLY A 27 1.72 12.59 -10.19
CA GLY A 27 0.45 12.15 -9.64
C GLY A 27 0.56 11.14 -8.50
N PHE A 28 1.77 10.70 -8.11
CA PHE A 28 1.98 9.69 -7.08
C PHE A 28 2.39 10.29 -5.73
N THR A 29 1.51 11.13 -5.17
CA THR A 29 1.76 11.90 -3.94
C THR A 29 0.83 11.53 -2.79
N ALA A 30 1.28 11.75 -1.56
CA ALA A 30 0.55 11.40 -0.34
C ALA A 30 -0.85 12.06 -0.28
N GLU A 31 -0.93 13.33 -0.68
CA GLU A 31 -2.16 14.14 -0.68
C GLU A 31 -3.20 13.52 -1.61
N ARG A 32 -2.78 13.03 -2.79
CA ARG A 32 -3.69 12.39 -3.74
C ARG A 32 -4.29 11.11 -3.18
N PHE A 33 -3.53 10.38 -2.37
CA PHE A 33 -4.01 9.19 -1.66
C PHE A 33 -4.74 9.51 -0.34
N GLY A 34 -4.88 10.79 0.01
CA GLY A 34 -5.61 11.25 1.20
C GLY A 34 -4.84 11.00 2.49
N THR A 35 -3.52 11.10 2.46
CA THR A 35 -2.65 10.88 3.62
C THR A 35 -1.50 11.88 3.68
N ASN A 36 -0.65 11.77 4.70
CA ASN A 36 0.56 12.59 4.83
C ASN A 36 1.82 11.87 4.31
N PRO A 37 2.90 12.60 3.98
CA PRO A 37 4.11 12.01 3.39
C PRO A 37 4.73 10.88 4.22
N ASN A 38 4.76 11.00 5.55
CA ASN A 38 5.35 9.99 6.42
C ASN A 38 4.58 8.65 6.35
N ARG A 39 3.24 8.72 6.38
CA ARG A 39 2.39 7.52 6.27
C ARG A 39 2.46 6.91 4.88
N PHE A 40 2.45 7.74 3.83
CA PHE A 40 2.58 7.27 2.45
C PHE A 40 3.88 6.50 2.24
N GLN A 41 5.02 7.06 2.66
CA GLN A 41 6.33 6.39 2.57
C GLN A 41 6.36 5.07 3.37
N ALA A 42 5.84 5.07 4.60
CA ALA A 42 5.80 3.85 5.42
C ALA A 42 4.97 2.74 4.76
N LEU A 43 3.81 3.08 4.18
CA LEU A 43 2.96 2.14 3.46
C LEU A 43 3.65 1.57 2.22
N LEU A 44 4.31 2.42 1.42
CA LEU A 44 5.05 1.98 0.23
C LEU A 44 6.19 1.01 0.59
N ILE A 45 6.97 1.32 1.63
CA ILE A 45 8.04 0.43 2.12
C ILE A 45 7.46 -0.92 2.56
N GLN A 46 6.34 -0.91 3.30
CA GLN A 46 5.70 -2.16 3.72
C GLN A 46 5.14 -2.96 2.55
N LEU A 47 4.52 -2.30 1.56
CA LEU A 47 4.00 -2.96 0.36
C LEU A 47 5.12 -3.64 -0.43
N GLN A 48 6.28 -2.99 -0.56
CA GLN A 48 7.42 -3.60 -1.25
C GLN A 48 7.99 -4.78 -0.46
N LYS A 49 8.20 -4.61 0.84
CA LYS A 49 8.70 -5.70 1.71
C LYS A 49 7.77 -6.91 1.76
N ALA A 50 6.47 -6.68 1.64
CA ALA A 50 5.47 -7.74 1.60
C ALA A 50 5.29 -8.32 0.19
N GLY A 51 5.99 -7.81 -0.83
CA GLY A 51 5.95 -8.31 -2.20
C GLY A 51 4.73 -7.88 -3.02
N PHE A 52 3.95 -6.90 -2.58
CA PHE A 52 2.78 -6.39 -3.32
C PHE A 52 3.16 -5.38 -4.41
N ILE A 53 4.30 -4.70 -4.23
CA ILE A 53 4.89 -3.78 -5.21
C ILE A 53 6.40 -4.04 -5.27
N GLU A 54 7.06 -3.50 -6.29
CA GLU A 54 8.51 -3.53 -6.46
C GLU A 54 9.02 -2.22 -7.11
N GLY A 55 10.34 -2.07 -7.28
CA GLY A 55 10.94 -0.93 -7.99
C GLY A 55 11.29 0.29 -7.13
N LEU A 56 11.03 0.29 -5.82
CA LEU A 56 11.47 1.37 -4.91
C LEU A 56 12.92 1.17 -4.45
N ASN A 57 13.71 2.23 -4.51
CA ASN A 57 15.03 2.29 -3.87
C ASN A 57 14.88 2.61 -2.38
N ILE A 58 14.81 1.55 -1.55
CA ILE A 58 14.65 1.68 -0.09
C ILE A 58 16.02 1.67 0.58
N VAL A 59 16.37 2.79 1.22
CA VAL A 59 17.64 2.97 1.93
C VAL A 59 17.42 3.14 3.43
N ARG A 60 18.40 2.70 4.22
CA ARG A 60 18.43 2.90 5.67
C ARG A 60 19.77 3.48 6.11
N TYR A 61 19.77 4.76 6.45
CA TYR A 61 20.93 5.43 7.01
C TYR A 61 21.09 5.12 8.51
N ILE A 62 22.33 5.24 9.02
CA ILE A 62 22.66 4.97 10.42
C ILE A 62 21.73 5.78 11.33
N ARG A 63 21.05 5.09 12.25
CA ARG A 63 20.11 5.68 13.23
C ARG A 63 18.95 6.48 12.61
N GLN A 64 18.60 6.23 11.35
CA GLN A 64 17.46 6.86 10.68
C GLN A 64 16.40 5.82 10.28
N PRO A 65 15.13 6.24 10.17
CA PRO A 65 14.10 5.40 9.56
C PRO A 65 14.41 5.14 8.08
N GLU A 66 13.83 4.09 7.53
CA GLU A 66 13.91 3.78 6.12
C GLU A 66 13.28 4.89 5.27
N ARG A 67 13.89 5.17 4.13
CA ARG A 67 13.46 6.18 3.16
C ARG A 67 13.45 5.61 1.75
N ILE A 68 12.65 6.23 0.89
CA ILE A 68 12.60 5.95 -0.54
C ILE A 68 13.40 7.06 -1.23
N GLU A 69 14.44 6.68 -1.97
CA GLU A 69 15.19 7.62 -2.80
C GLU A 69 14.65 7.66 -4.23
N PRO A 70 14.75 8.82 -4.92
CA PRO A 70 14.38 8.91 -6.32
C PRO A 70 15.32 8.09 -7.23
N PRO A 71 14.85 7.69 -8.43
CA PRO A 71 13.50 7.91 -8.96
C PRO A 71 12.46 7.01 -8.28
N MET A 72 11.22 7.50 -8.15
CA MET A 72 10.10 6.76 -7.57
C MET A 72 9.21 6.23 -8.70
N GLU A 73 9.51 5.00 -9.14
CA GLU A 73 8.80 4.29 -10.21
C GLU A 73 8.40 2.88 -9.77
N PRO A 74 7.51 2.74 -8.77
CA PRO A 74 7.06 1.44 -8.31
C PRO A 74 6.16 0.73 -9.31
N HIS A 75 6.23 -0.59 -9.33
CA HIS A 75 5.39 -1.47 -10.13
C HIS A 75 4.57 -2.39 -9.23
N ILE A 76 3.34 -2.70 -9.64
CA ILE A 76 2.52 -3.69 -8.93
C ILE A 76 2.97 -5.10 -9.32
N THR A 77 3.04 -6.01 -8.35
CA THR A 77 3.39 -7.41 -8.59
C THR A 77 2.15 -8.26 -8.85
N LEU A 78 2.32 -9.52 -9.24
CA LEU A 78 1.22 -10.49 -9.32
C LEU A 78 0.47 -10.61 -7.97
N GLN A 79 1.20 -10.66 -6.85
CA GLN A 79 0.60 -10.69 -5.52
C GLN A 79 -0.21 -9.42 -5.21
N GLY A 80 0.26 -8.26 -5.68
CA GLY A 80 -0.50 -7.01 -5.60
C GLY A 80 -1.81 -7.06 -6.38
N LEU A 81 -1.79 -7.66 -7.58
CA LEU A 81 -2.99 -7.87 -8.40
C LEU A 81 -3.97 -8.86 -7.75
N GLU A 82 -3.48 -9.95 -7.19
CA GLU A 82 -4.29 -10.91 -6.42
C GLU A 82 -4.96 -10.24 -5.22
N TYR A 83 -4.23 -9.38 -4.50
CA TYR A 83 -4.79 -8.62 -3.39
C TYR A 83 -5.99 -7.75 -3.81
N LEU A 84 -5.91 -7.12 -5.00
CA LEU A 84 -7.00 -6.33 -5.58
C LEU A 84 -8.21 -7.21 -5.98
N GLN A 85 -7.96 -8.41 -6.51
CA GLN A 85 -9.00 -9.36 -6.95
C GLN A 85 -9.76 -9.98 -5.77
N GLU A 86 -9.08 -10.29 -4.66
CA GLU A 86 -9.67 -11.06 -3.57
C GLU A 86 -10.78 -10.34 -2.76
N ASN A 87 -11.12 -9.07 -3.07
CA ASN A 87 -12.01 -8.25 -2.22
C ASN A 87 -11.58 -8.30 -0.74
N SER A 88 -10.26 -8.44 -0.53
CA SER A 88 -9.68 -8.85 0.74
C SER A 88 -9.88 -7.79 1.82
N LEU A 89 -10.19 -6.55 1.46
CA LEU A 89 -10.48 -5.47 2.40
C LEU A 89 -11.76 -5.71 3.20
N MET A 90 -12.87 -6.02 2.53
CA MET A 90 -14.12 -6.31 3.22
C MET A 90 -14.06 -7.68 3.91
N LYS A 91 -13.44 -8.69 3.31
CA LYS A 91 -13.28 -10.00 3.96
C LYS A 91 -12.33 -9.96 5.16
N LYS A 92 -11.17 -9.30 5.08
CA LYS A 92 -10.21 -9.17 6.19
C LYS A 92 -10.69 -8.21 7.27
N ALA A 93 -11.34 -7.09 6.92
CA ALA A 93 -11.96 -6.21 7.90
C ALA A 93 -13.15 -6.89 8.60
N ALA A 94 -13.97 -7.64 7.87
CA ALA A 94 -15.04 -8.45 8.45
C ALA A 94 -14.47 -9.60 9.32
N ALA A 95 -13.40 -10.27 8.90
CA ALA A 95 -12.74 -11.30 9.70
C ALA A 95 -12.15 -10.72 10.99
N PHE A 96 -11.49 -9.56 10.92
CA PHE A 96 -10.95 -8.87 12.08
C PHE A 96 -12.06 -8.40 13.03
N ALA A 97 -13.15 -7.81 12.51
CA ALA A 97 -14.31 -7.42 13.31
C ALA A 97 -15.04 -8.63 13.95
N LYS A 98 -15.14 -9.75 13.24
CA LYS A 98 -15.67 -11.01 13.78
C LYS A 98 -14.77 -11.57 14.89
N GLY A 99 -13.45 -11.56 14.69
CA GLY A 99 -12.48 -12.01 15.70
C GLY A 99 -12.56 -11.20 17.00
N VAL A 100 -12.77 -9.88 16.92
CA VAL A 100 -12.98 -9.03 18.11
C VAL A 100 -14.30 -9.35 18.82
N LYS A 101 -15.37 -9.68 18.08
CA LYS A 101 -16.67 -10.06 18.66
C LYS A 101 -16.62 -11.40 19.41
N GLU A 102 -15.80 -12.35 18.97
CA GLU A 102 -15.65 -13.66 19.64
C GLU A 102 -14.83 -13.58 20.95
N ILE A 103 -13.93 -12.59 21.07
CA ILE A 103 -13.10 -12.40 22.27
C ILE A 103 -13.86 -11.63 23.37
N VAL A 104 -14.93 -10.91 23.01
CA VAL A 104 -15.85 -10.29 23.97
C VAL A 104 -17.11 -11.16 24.08
N PRO A 105 -17.17 -12.13 25.03
CA PRO A 105 -18.38 -12.90 25.23
C PRO A 105 -19.45 -11.98 25.82
N GLY A 106 -20.47 -11.68 25.00
CA GLY A 106 -21.75 -11.14 25.46
C GLY A 106 -21.69 -9.78 26.18
N ILE A 107 -21.90 -8.72 25.42
CA ILE A 107 -22.95 -7.75 25.76
C ILE A 107 -23.93 -7.74 24.60
#